data_AF-A0A6J4RC74-F1
#
_entry.id   AF-A0A6J4RC74-F1
#
_cell.length_a   1.000
_cell.length_b   1.000
_cell.length_c   1.000
_cell.angle_alpha   90.00
_cell.angle_beta   90.00
_cell.angle_gamma   90.00
#
_symmetry.space_group_name_H-M   'P 1'
#
loop_
_entity.id
_entity.type
_entity.pdbx_description
1 polymer ?
#
loop_
_entity_poly.entity_id
_entity_poly.type
_entity_poly.pdbx_seq_one_letter_code
_entity_poly.pdbx_strand_id
1 'polypeptide(L)' 'MPESAYDCIVIGSGPGGYVAAIRAAQLGMKTAVVEKDQVGGRCLNYACIPAKAVLRVADILAEIDEAKSFGIDVAGRS' A
#
# COMPACT_ATOMS: atom_id res chain seq x y z
N MET A 1 5.75 17.71 -32.31
CA MET A 1 4.56 17.21 -31.57
C MET A 1 4.82 15.74 -31.26
N PRO A 2 4.63 15.24 -30.03
CA PRO A 2 4.86 13.83 -29.75
C PRO A 2 3.89 13.00 -30.60
N GLU A 3 4.42 11.97 -31.28
CA GLU A 3 3.75 11.14 -32.30
C GLU A 3 2.58 10.27 -31.79
N SER A 4 2.16 10.48 -30.55
CA SER A 4 1.34 9.51 -29.82
C SER A 4 0.46 10.28 -28.84
N ALA A 5 -0.78 10.54 -29.23
CA ALA A 5 -1.79 11.08 -28.32
C ALA A 5 -2.15 10.04 -27.25
N TYR A 6 -2.46 10.50 -26.04
CA TYR A 6 -3.04 9.70 -24.97
C TYR A 6 -4.50 10.09 -24.81
N ASP A 7 -5.37 9.10 -24.61
CA ASP A 7 -6.80 9.33 -24.38
C ASP A 7 -7.08 9.72 -22.92
N CYS A 8 -6.21 9.26 -21.99
CA CYS A 8 -6.33 9.53 -20.56
C CYS A 8 -4.95 9.73 -19.94
N ILE A 9 -4.77 10.79 -19.15
CA ILE A 9 -3.57 11.01 -18.35
C ILE A 9 -4.00 11.13 -16.89
N VAL A 10 -3.47 10.25 -16.04
CA VAL A 10 -3.71 10.27 -14.60
C VAL A 10 -2.48 10.85 -13.90
N ILE A 11 -2.68 11.92 -13.15
CA ILE A 11 -1.62 12.55 -12.34
C ILE A 11 -1.74 12.02 -10.91
N GLY A 12 -0.71 11.32 -10.46
CA GLY A 12 -0.68 10.60 -9.20
C GLY A 12 -1.13 9.15 -9.35
N SER A 13 -0.31 8.25 -8.83
CA SER A 13 -0.46 6.79 -8.82
C SER A 13 -0.85 6.27 -7.44
N GLY A 14 -1.56 7.07 -6.65
CA GLY A 14 -2.16 6.62 -5.39
C GLY A 14 -3.27 5.57 -5.61
N PRO A 15 -3.91 5.08 -4.53
CA PRO A 15 -4.96 4.06 -4.62
C PRO A 15 -6.12 4.42 -5.55
N GLY A 16 -6.49 5.69 -5.66
CA GLY A 16 -7.46 6.12 -6.67
C GLY A 16 -6.87 6.22 -8.08
N GLY A 17 -5.62 6.68 -8.18
CA GLY A 17 -4.96 6.98 -9.44
C GLY A 17 -4.61 5.74 -10.26
N TYR A 18 -3.93 4.75 -9.66
CA TYR A 18 -3.62 3.52 -10.40
C TYR A 18 -4.89 2.73 -10.73
N VAL A 19 -5.93 2.76 -9.89
CA VAL A 19 -7.22 2.09 -10.17
C VAL A 19 -7.91 2.75 -11.35
N ALA A 20 -7.99 4.08 -11.38
CA ALA A 20 -8.56 4.82 -12.50
C ALA A 20 -7.78 4.55 -13.80
N ALA A 21 -6.45 4.55 -13.74
CA ALA A 21 -5.61 4.28 -14.90
C ALA A 21 -5.77 2.86 -15.44
N ILE A 22 -5.78 1.86 -14.56
CA ILE A 22 -6.03 0.46 -14.93
C ILE A 22 -7.41 0.34 -15.59
N ARG A 23 -8.43 0.98 -15.01
CA ARG A 23 -9.79 0.91 -15.56
C ARG A 23 -9.89 1.59 -16.93
N ALA A 24 -9.25 2.74 -17.11
CA ALA A 24 -9.19 3.42 -18.41
C ALA A 24 -8.50 2.53 -19.46
N ALA A 25 -7.37 1.91 -19.12
CA ALA A 25 -6.68 0.98 -20.02
C ALA A 25 -7.55 -0.24 -20.38
N GLN A 26 -8.30 -0.81 -19.42
CA GLN A 26 -9.24 -1.91 -19.68
C GLN A 26 -10.39 -1.52 -20.62
N LEU A 27 -10.75 -0.24 -20.68
CA LEU A 27 -11.76 0.29 -21.61
C LEU A 27 -11.17 0.61 -23.00
N GLY A 28 -9.89 0.25 -23.25
CA GLY A 28 -9.23 0.44 -24.53
C GLY A 28 -8.59 1.83 -24.71
N MET A 29 -8.58 2.67 -23.68
CA MET A 29 -7.96 3.99 -23.72
C MET A 29 -6.44 3.87 -23.61
N LYS A 30 -5.72 4.56 -24.49
CA LYS A 30 -4.28 4.73 -24.35
C LYS A 30 -3.99 5.66 -23.17
N THR A 31 -3.67 5.05 -22.03
CA THR A 31 -3.60 5.72 -20.74
C THR A 31 -2.15 5.92 -20.29
N ALA A 32 -1.82 7.12 -19.80
CA ALA A 32 -0.56 7.41 -19.13
C ALA A 32 -0.78 7.71 -17.65
N VAL A 33 0.17 7.33 -16.80
CA VAL A 33 0.21 7.72 -15.39
C VAL A 33 1.49 8.51 -15.14
N VAL A 34 1.36 9.65 -14.48
CA VAL A 34 2.50 10.48 -14.07
C VAL A 34 2.58 10.47 -12.56
N GLU A 35 3.66 9.94 -12.02
CA GLU A 35 3.98 9.96 -10.59
C GLU A 35 5.32 10.65 -10.38
N LYS A 36 5.42 11.44 -9.31
CA LYS A 36 6.67 12.13 -8.97
C LYS A 36 7.63 11.22 -8.22
N ASP A 37 7.09 10.35 -7.37
CA ASP A 37 7.82 9.51 -6.44
C ASP A 37 7.50 8.01 -6.67
N GLN A 38 7.23 7.23 -5.60
CA GLN A 38 6.95 5.80 -5.70
C GLN A 38 5.51 5.50 -6.14
N VAL A 39 5.38 4.50 -7.02
CA VAL A 39 4.08 4.00 -7.48
C VAL A 39 3.27 3.45 -6.30
N GLY A 40 1.96 3.70 -6.29
CA GLY A 40 1.05 3.28 -5.22
C GLY A 40 0.73 4.40 -4.22
N GLY A 41 1.43 5.53 -4.33
CA GLY A 41 1.21 6.74 -3.54
C GLY A 41 1.43 6.54 -2.05
N ARG A 42 0.93 7.50 -1.25
CA ARG A 42 1.24 7.56 0.18
C ARG A 42 0.70 6.38 0.99
N CYS A 43 -0.51 5.91 0.68
CA CYS A 43 -1.16 4.83 1.43
C CYS A 43 -0.31 3.55 1.44
N LEU A 44 0.22 3.17 0.28
CA LEU A 44 1.06 1.99 0.09
C LEU A 44 2.45 2.18 0.69
N ASN A 45 3.08 3.33 0.43
CA ASN A 45 4.51 3.50 0.67
C ASN A 45 4.85 4.12 2.04
N TYR A 46 3.99 4.98 2.59
CA TYR A 46 4.37 5.85 3.72
C TYR A 46 3.29 6.08 4.79
N ALA A 47 2.09 5.53 4.62
CA ALA A 47 0.98 5.75 5.53
C ALA A 47 0.36 4.44 6.01
N CYS A 48 -0.86 4.14 5.58
CA CYS A 48 -1.68 3.12 6.21
C CYS A 48 -1.05 1.73 6.17
N ILE A 49 -0.42 1.33 5.06
CA ILE A 49 0.10 -0.03 4.90
C ILE A 49 1.34 -0.24 5.80
N PRO A 50 2.39 0.60 5.76
CA PRO A 50 3.53 0.45 6.66
C PRO A 50 3.15 0.60 8.14
N ALA A 51 2.26 1.56 8.46
CA ALA A 51 1.84 1.79 9.84
C ALA A 51 1.14 0.55 10.42
N LYS A 52 0.26 -0.11 9.65
CA LYS A 52 -0.43 -1.33 10.10
C LYS A 52 0.51 -2.52 10.26
N ALA A 53 1.54 -2.63 9.42
CA ALA A 53 2.55 -3.68 9.59
C ALA A 53 3.30 -3.53 10.91
N VAL A 54 3.72 -2.31 11.27
CA VAL A 54 4.38 -2.02 12.55
C VAL A 54 3.43 -2.25 13.73
N LEU A 55 2.19 -1.78 13.63
CA LEU A 55 1.18 -1.98 14.68
C LEU A 55 0.93 -3.47 14.93
N ARG A 56 0.83 -4.30 13.89
CA ARG A 56 0.63 -5.74 14.09
C ARG A 56 1.80 -6.38 14.84
N VAL A 57 3.04 -5.95 14.60
CA VAL A 57 4.20 -6.46 15.36
C VAL A 57 4.11 -6.06 16.82
N ALA A 58 3.66 -4.84 17.12
CA ALA A 58 3.41 -4.40 18.49
C ALA A 58 2.27 -5.18 19.16
N ASP A 59 1.20 -5.48 18.44
CA ASP A 59 0.09 -6.30 18.95
C ASP A 59 0.58 -7.72 19.29
N ILE A 60 1.39 -8.34 18.42
CA ILE A 60 1.99 -9.66 18.69
C ILE A 60 2.90 -9.62 19.92
N LEU A 61 3.65 -8.54 20.10
CA LEU A 61 4.48 -8.35 21.29
C LEU A 61 3.61 -8.35 22.56
N ALA A 62 2.54 -7.56 22.57
CA ALA A 62 1.60 -7.52 23.70
C ALA A 62 0.95 -8.88 23.96
N GLU A 63 0.52 -9.59 22.91
CA GLU A 63 -0.02 -10.95 23.02
C GLU A 63 0.99 -11.93 23.64
N ILE A 64 2.28 -11.83 23.28
CA ILE A 64 3.35 -12.65 23.87
C ILE A 64 3.53 -12.34 25.36
N ASP A 65 3.49 -11.06 25.74
CA ASP A 65 3.66 -10.64 27.13
C ASP A 65 2.49 -11.14 28.02
N GLU A 66 1.28 -11.27 27.46
CA GLU A 66 0.11 -11.80 28.16
C GLU A 66 -0.02 -13.34 28.11
N ALA A 67 0.76 -14.02 27.27
CA ALA A 67 0.64 -15.46 26.97
C ALA A 67 0.71 -16.35 28.23
N LYS A 68 1.47 -15.92 29.24
CA LYS A 68 1.63 -16.63 30.51
C LYS A 68 0.33 -16.80 31.28
N SER A 69 -0.60 -15.83 31.17
CA SER A 69 -1.92 -15.92 31.80
C SER A 69 -2.78 -17.05 31.23
N PHE A 70 -2.48 -17.46 29.99
CA PHE A 70 -3.10 -18.59 29.31
C PHE A 70 -2.32 -19.90 29.50
N GLY A 71 -1.29 -19.91 30.33
CA GLY A 71 -0.44 -21.09 30.57
C GLY A 71 0.52 -21.40 29.40
N ILE A 72 0.80 -20.41 28.54
CA ILE A 72 1.72 -20.55 27.41
C ILE A 72 3.08 -19.94 27.80
N ASP A 73 4.13 -20.76 27.83
CA ASP A 73 5.50 -20.32 28.08
C ASP A 73 6.21 -19.97 26.76
N VAL A 74 6.76 -18.76 26.66
CA VAL A 74 7.52 -18.29 25.50
C VAL A 74 8.99 -18.14 25.88
N ALA A 75 9.86 -18.97 25.30
CA ALA A 75 11.28 -18.92 25.60
C ALA A 75 11.91 -17.55 25.27
N GLY A 76 12.61 -16.94 26.22
CA GLY A 76 13.31 -15.67 26.04
C GLY A 76 12.48 -14.41 26.33
N ARG A 77 11.22 -14.55 26.77
CA ARG A 77 10.42 -13.49 27.41
C ARG A 77 9.78 -14.00 28.69
N SER A 78 9.70 -13.15 29.72
CA SER A 78 9.34 -13.50 31.10
C SER A 78 7.86 -13.37 31.43
#